data_AF-A0A150F9U4-F1
#
_entry.id   AF-A0A150F9U4-F1
#
_cell.length_a   1.000
_cell.length_b   1.000
_cell.length_c   1.000
_cell.angle_alpha   90.00
_cell.angle_beta   90.00
_cell.angle_gamma   90.00
#
_symmetry.space_group_name_H-M   'P 1'
#
loop_
_entity.id
_entity.type
_entity.pdbx_description
1 polymer ?
#
loop_
_entity_poly.entity_id
_entity_poly.type
_entity_poly.pdbx_seq_one_letter_code
_entity_poly.pdbx_strand_id
1 'polypeptide(L)'
;MPKVALYNQNGSTAGDIELNASVFGIEPNESVVFDAILMQRASLRQGSHKVKNRSEVRGGGRKPWRQKGTGRARQGSIRSPQWRGGGVVFGPTPRSYSYKLPKKVRRLAIKSVLSSKVNDNNIIVLEDLTLDTVKTKEMAAILKGLSVEKKALIVTADANEAVSLSARNIPGVTVVQANGINVLDVVNHEKLLITKAAVEKVEEVLA
;
A
#
# COMPACT_ATOMS: atom_id res chain seq x y z
N MET A 1 -19.17 -11.95 19.17
CA MET A 1 -17.76 -11.99 18.75
C MET A 1 -17.68 -12.89 17.53
N PRO A 2 -17.11 -12.44 16.40
CA PRO A 2 -16.97 -13.29 15.23
C PRO A 2 -16.09 -14.51 15.55
N LYS A 3 -16.52 -15.68 15.10
CA LYS A 3 -15.85 -16.95 15.35
C LYS A 3 -15.27 -17.47 14.03
N VAL A 4 -13.97 -17.77 14.02
CA VAL A 4 -13.25 -18.19 12.81
C VAL A 4 -12.52 -19.50 13.11
N ALA A 5 -12.45 -20.40 12.13
CA ALA A 5 -11.71 -21.65 12.25
C ALA A 5 -10.20 -21.36 12.42
N LEU A 6 -9.59 -22.04 13.39
CA LEU A 6 -8.16 -22.05 13.61
C LEU A 6 -7.56 -23.20 12.79
N TYR A 7 -6.55 -22.89 11.99
CA TYR A 7 -5.82 -23.88 11.20
C TYR A 7 -4.42 -24.09 11.78
N ASN A 8 -3.91 -25.32 11.65
CA ASN A 8 -2.50 -25.58 11.81
C ASN A 8 -1.74 -25.34 10.48
N GLN A 9 -0.42 -25.42 10.55
CA GLN A 9 0.46 -25.25 9.38
C GLN A 9 0.22 -26.29 8.27
N ASN A 10 -0.36 -27.46 8.60
CA ASN A 10 -0.68 -28.52 7.64
C ASN A 10 -2.04 -28.33 6.96
N GLY A 11 -2.80 -27.30 7.35
CA GLY A 11 -4.13 -27.00 6.81
C GLY A 11 -5.29 -27.77 7.44
N SER A 12 -5.06 -28.53 8.53
CA SER A 12 -6.17 -29.11 9.30
C SER A 12 -6.67 -28.15 10.37
N THR A 13 -7.95 -28.26 10.71
CA THR A 13 -8.60 -27.42 11.71
C THR A 13 -8.16 -27.84 13.11
N ALA A 14 -7.58 -26.91 13.85
CA ALA A 14 -7.12 -27.06 15.23
C ALA A 14 -8.17 -26.58 16.27
N GLY A 15 -9.33 -26.12 15.80
CA GLY A 15 -10.43 -25.62 16.63
C GLY A 15 -11.00 -24.34 16.04
N ASP A 16 -11.63 -23.54 16.89
CA ASP A 16 -12.14 -22.22 16.53
C ASP A 16 -11.57 -21.16 17.48
N ILE A 17 -11.41 -19.93 16.98
CA ILE A 17 -11.01 -18.77 17.77
C ILE A 17 -12.10 -17.70 17.73
N GLU A 18 -12.37 -17.10 18.88
CA GLU A 18 -13.22 -15.92 18.99
C GLU A 18 -12.37 -14.66 18.82
N LEU A 19 -12.79 -13.80 17.89
CA LEU A 19 -12.13 -12.53 17.60
C LEU A 19 -12.86 -11.38 18.31
N ASN A 20 -12.13 -10.33 18.69
CA ASN A 20 -12.71 -9.17 19.33
C ASN A 20 -13.68 -8.42 18.39
N ALA A 21 -14.94 -8.30 18.82
CA ALA A 21 -15.99 -7.65 18.05
C ALA A 21 -15.70 -6.17 17.77
N SER A 22 -14.94 -5.47 18.62
CA SER A 22 -14.61 -4.05 18.40
C SER A 22 -13.64 -3.81 17.24
N VAL A 23 -12.97 -4.86 16.73
CA VAL A 23 -11.98 -4.80 15.66
C VAL A 23 -12.46 -5.55 14.42
N PHE A 24 -12.99 -6.76 14.62
CA PHE A 24 -13.35 -7.69 13.56
C PHE A 24 -14.86 -7.82 13.33
N GLY A 25 -15.69 -7.23 14.19
CA GLY A 25 -17.16 -7.34 14.14
C GLY A 25 -17.87 -5.99 13.97
N ILE A 26 -17.18 -4.96 13.48
CA ILE A 26 -17.82 -3.67 13.22
C ILE A 26 -18.44 -3.63 11.82
N GLU A 27 -19.47 -2.81 11.63
CA GLU A 27 -19.98 -2.51 10.29
C GLU A 27 -18.91 -1.71 9.51
N PRO A 28 -18.45 -2.22 8.34
CA PRO A 28 -17.43 -1.53 7.56
C PRO A 28 -17.91 -0.16 7.04
N ASN A 29 -17.07 0.86 7.18
CA ASN A 29 -17.33 2.18 6.57
C ASN A 29 -16.54 2.32 5.26
N GLU A 30 -17.21 2.12 4.14
CA GLU A 30 -16.61 2.14 2.80
C GLU A 30 -15.97 3.50 2.46
N SER A 31 -16.59 4.61 2.84
CA SER A 31 -16.09 5.95 2.53
C SER A 31 -14.74 6.23 3.19
N VAL A 32 -14.60 5.82 4.46
CA VAL A 32 -13.36 5.99 5.22
C VAL A 32 -12.25 5.07 4.70
N VAL A 33 -12.61 3.85 4.28
CA VAL A 33 -11.68 2.93 3.62
C VAL A 33 -11.19 3.52 2.29
N PHE A 34 -12.09 4.06 1.47
CA PHE A 34 -11.75 4.70 0.20
C PHE A 34 -10.76 5.87 0.38
N ASP A 35 -11.06 6.78 1.31
CA ASP A 35 -10.17 7.92 1.62
C ASP A 35 -8.81 7.46 2.14
N ALA A 36 -8.77 6.42 2.99
CA ALA A 36 -7.53 5.86 3.49
C ALA A 36 -6.68 5.25 2.37
N ILE A 37 -7.31 4.55 1.41
CA ILE A 37 -6.61 4.00 0.23
C ILE A 37 -6.04 5.13 -0.63
N LEU A 38 -6.82 6.17 -0.93
CA LEU A 38 -6.34 7.31 -1.71
C LEU A 38 -5.17 8.01 -1.02
N MET A 39 -5.26 8.21 0.29
CA MET A 39 -4.22 8.83 1.10
C MET A 39 -2.93 8.01 1.08
N GLN A 40 -3.02 6.69 1.26
CA GLN A 40 -1.87 5.81 1.24
C GLN A 40 -1.23 5.77 -0.15
N ARG A 41 -2.03 5.61 -1.22
CA ARG A 41 -1.53 5.63 -2.62
C ARG A 41 -0.88 6.96 -3.00
N ALA A 42 -1.47 8.08 -2.59
CA ALA A 42 -0.90 9.41 -2.83
C ALA A 42 0.44 9.57 -2.07
N SER A 43 0.52 9.06 -0.85
CA SER A 43 1.72 9.15 -0.02
C SER A 43 2.89 8.29 -0.52
N LEU A 44 2.63 7.24 -1.31
CA LEU A 44 3.66 6.44 -1.98
C LEU A 44 4.28 7.13 -3.21
N ARG A 45 3.73 8.26 -3.67
CA ARG A 45 4.26 8.98 -4.83
C ARG A 45 5.51 9.78 -4.45
N GLN A 46 6.60 9.58 -5.20
CA GLN A 46 7.86 10.30 -4.98
C GLN A 46 7.81 11.79 -5.37
N GLY A 47 7.06 12.14 -6.43
CA GLY A 47 6.95 13.54 -6.87
C GLY A 47 8.19 14.13 -7.54
N SER A 48 9.05 13.31 -8.13
CA SER A 48 10.33 13.70 -8.77
C SER A 48 10.21 14.28 -10.19
N HIS A 49 9.00 14.65 -10.63
CA HIS A 49 8.78 15.21 -11.97
C HIS A 49 9.12 16.70 -12.01
N LYS A 50 9.95 17.11 -12.99
CA LYS A 50 10.28 18.52 -13.21
C LYS A 50 10.50 18.80 -14.69
N VAL A 51 10.01 19.94 -15.17
CA VAL A 51 10.35 20.49 -16.49
C VAL A 51 10.96 21.88 -16.32
N LYS A 52 11.92 22.22 -17.18
CA LYS A 52 12.57 23.53 -17.16
C LYS A 52 11.62 24.61 -17.66
N ASN A 53 11.41 25.62 -16.84
CA ASN A 53 10.72 26.83 -17.27
C ASN A 53 11.65 27.71 -18.14
N ARG A 54 11.13 28.81 -18.71
CA ARG A 54 11.91 29.71 -19.57
C ARG A 54 13.17 30.32 -18.92
N SER A 55 13.19 30.43 -17.58
CA SER A 55 14.33 30.97 -16.84
C SER A 55 15.42 29.92 -16.61
N GLU A 56 15.03 28.65 -16.47
CA GLU A 56 15.92 27.51 -16.22
C GLU A 56 16.55 26.94 -17.51
N VAL A 57 15.98 27.22 -18.68
CA VAL A 57 16.56 26.85 -19.98
C VAL A 57 17.79 27.71 -20.27
N ARG A 58 18.92 27.12 -20.72
CA ARG A 58 20.16 27.84 -21.08
C ARG A 58 19.99 28.63 -22.40
N GLY A 59 20.62 29.81 -22.55
CA GLY A 59 20.63 30.60 -23.81
C GLY A 59 20.09 32.04 -23.66
N GLY A 60 19.46 32.66 -24.65
CA GLY A 60 18.69 33.90 -24.46
C GLY A 60 19.45 35.13 -23.90
N GLY A 61 18.76 35.98 -23.12
CA GLY A 61 19.31 37.23 -22.55
C GLY A 61 19.23 38.44 -23.48
N ARG A 62 19.70 38.32 -24.72
CA ARG A 62 19.56 39.36 -25.74
C ARG A 62 18.26 39.21 -26.52
N LYS A 63 17.61 40.34 -26.83
CA LYS A 63 16.45 40.36 -27.71
C LYS A 63 16.84 39.86 -29.11
N PRO A 64 16.12 38.90 -29.72
CA PRO A 64 16.50 38.33 -31.01
C PRO A 64 16.60 39.38 -32.14
N TRP A 65 15.73 40.39 -32.11
CA TRP A 65 15.77 41.54 -33.03
C TRP A 65 15.07 42.77 -32.45
N ARG A 66 15.28 43.94 -33.07
CA ARG A 66 14.66 45.22 -32.67
C ARG A 66 13.13 45.18 -32.71
N GLN A 67 12.46 46.03 -31.93
CA GLN A 67 10.99 45.99 -31.74
C GLN A 67 10.17 46.28 -33.01
N LYS A 68 10.72 47.06 -33.95
CA LYS A 68 10.08 47.51 -35.20
C LYS A 68 11.10 47.52 -36.35
N GLY A 69 10.63 47.56 -37.59
CA GLY A 69 11.49 47.71 -38.78
C GLY A 69 12.20 46.44 -39.26
N THR A 70 11.65 45.25 -38.98
CA THR A 70 12.22 43.95 -39.43
C THR A 70 11.25 43.09 -40.25
N GLY A 71 9.97 43.46 -40.33
CA GLY A 71 8.92 42.66 -40.99
C GLY A 71 8.55 41.34 -40.28
N ARG A 72 9.21 41.02 -39.16
CA ARG A 72 8.98 39.78 -38.38
C ARG A 72 8.09 40.04 -37.15
N ALA A 73 7.44 38.99 -36.64
CA ALA A 73 6.72 39.02 -35.37
C ALA A 73 7.63 39.51 -34.22
N ARG A 74 7.07 40.20 -33.22
CA ARG A 74 7.85 40.73 -32.09
C ARG A 74 8.29 39.61 -31.16
N GLN A 75 9.55 39.63 -30.75
CA GLN A 75 10.13 38.59 -29.89
C GLN A 75 10.99 39.20 -28.79
N GLY A 76 10.82 38.70 -27.56
CA GLY A 76 11.59 39.13 -26.39
C GLY A 76 12.79 38.23 -26.07
N SER A 77 12.68 36.93 -26.35
CA SER A 77 13.72 35.95 -26.05
C SER A 77 13.53 34.69 -26.88
N ILE A 78 14.62 34.02 -27.26
CA ILE A 78 14.60 32.69 -27.89
C ILE A 78 14.19 31.57 -26.92
N ARG A 79 14.20 31.82 -25.60
CA ARG A 79 13.78 30.83 -24.58
C ARG A 79 12.27 30.77 -24.36
N SER A 80 11.50 31.54 -25.12
CA SER A 80 10.05 31.64 -24.92
C SER A 80 9.34 30.38 -25.43
N PRO A 81 8.17 30.00 -24.87
CA PRO A 81 7.54 28.70 -25.10
C PRO A 81 7.16 28.39 -26.55
N GLN A 82 6.88 29.42 -27.35
CA GLN A 82 6.56 29.29 -28.77
C GLN A 82 7.75 28.84 -29.62
N TRP A 83 8.98 28.93 -29.10
CA TRP A 83 10.20 28.54 -29.81
C TRP A 83 10.52 27.06 -29.58
N ARG A 84 11.06 26.41 -30.63
CA ARG A 84 11.71 25.10 -30.46
C ARG A 84 12.91 25.24 -29.51
N GLY A 85 12.98 24.38 -28.50
CA GLY A 85 13.99 24.48 -27.43
C GLY A 85 13.71 25.58 -26.39
N GLY A 86 12.54 26.24 -26.46
CA GLY A 86 12.05 27.16 -25.44
C GLY A 86 11.63 26.44 -24.15
N GLY A 87 11.42 27.21 -23.07
CA GLY A 87 10.94 26.67 -21.81
C GLY A 87 9.44 26.36 -21.81
N VAL A 88 9.01 25.44 -20.95
CA VAL A 88 7.60 25.03 -20.83
C VAL A 88 6.87 25.91 -19.82
N VAL A 89 5.62 26.29 -20.14
CA VAL A 89 4.73 27.05 -19.25
C VAL A 89 3.92 26.09 -18.40
N PHE A 90 3.87 26.31 -17.09
CA PHE A 90 3.11 25.49 -16.12
C PHE A 90 3.33 23.98 -16.28
N GLY A 91 4.58 23.61 -16.59
CA GLY A 91 5.01 22.22 -16.57
C GLY A 91 4.94 21.63 -15.15
N PRO A 92 5.00 20.30 -15.05
CA PRO A 92 4.95 19.61 -13.76
C PRO A 92 6.16 20.01 -12.90
N THR A 93 5.91 20.33 -11.63
CA THR A 93 6.91 20.76 -10.64
C THR A 93 6.96 19.79 -9.46
N PRO A 94 8.15 19.47 -8.91
CA PRO A 94 8.25 18.54 -7.80
C PRO A 94 7.40 18.99 -6.62
N ARG A 95 6.61 18.06 -6.08
CA ARG A 95 5.75 18.32 -4.92
C ARG A 95 5.51 17.04 -4.13
N SER A 96 5.22 17.19 -2.85
CA SER A 96 4.66 16.10 -2.06
C SER A 96 3.17 15.93 -2.40
N TYR A 97 2.75 14.68 -2.55
CA TYR A 97 1.33 14.31 -2.67
C TYR A 97 0.76 13.78 -1.35
N SER A 98 1.60 13.64 -0.33
CA SER A 98 1.21 13.06 0.95
C SER A 98 0.29 14.01 1.71
N TYR A 99 -0.76 13.45 2.30
CA TYR A 99 -1.62 14.13 3.27
C TYR A 99 -1.96 13.15 4.39
N LYS A 100 -2.42 13.63 5.55
CA LYS A 100 -2.67 12.80 6.73
C LYS A 100 -4.13 12.88 7.14
N LEU A 101 -4.73 11.71 7.42
CA LEU A 101 -6.06 11.60 8.03
C LEU A 101 -5.96 11.59 9.56
N PRO A 102 -7.01 12.02 10.29
CA PRO A 102 -7.07 11.93 11.75
C PRO A 102 -6.84 10.50 12.24
N LYS A 103 -6.25 10.36 13.44
CA LYS A 103 -5.95 9.03 14.03
C LYS A 103 -7.18 8.13 14.14
N LYS A 104 -8.33 8.69 14.56
CA LYS A 104 -9.60 7.95 14.69
C LYS A 104 -10.08 7.40 13.35
N VAL A 105 -10.01 8.20 12.28
CA VAL A 105 -10.40 7.80 10.91
C VAL A 105 -9.51 6.67 10.40
N ARG A 106 -8.19 6.75 10.61
CA ARG A 106 -7.26 5.68 10.20
C ARG A 106 -7.51 4.37 10.94
N ARG A 107 -7.78 4.42 12.25
CA ARG A 107 -8.14 3.23 13.04
C ARG A 107 -9.45 2.62 12.56
N LEU A 108 -10.46 3.44 12.30
CA LEU A 108 -11.74 3.00 11.75
C LEU A 108 -11.55 2.28 10.41
N ALA A 109 -10.75 2.84 9.50
CA ALA A 109 -10.47 2.23 8.20
C ALA A 109 -9.89 0.81 8.33
N ILE A 110 -8.90 0.61 9.21
CA ILE A 110 -8.29 -0.71 9.42
C ILE A 110 -9.33 -1.69 9.99
N LYS A 111 -10.09 -1.29 11.01
CA LYS A 111 -11.15 -2.12 11.60
C LYS A 111 -12.21 -2.51 10.55
N SER A 112 -12.61 -1.56 9.69
CA SER A 112 -13.60 -1.80 8.65
C SER A 112 -13.12 -2.83 7.63
N VAL A 113 -11.86 -2.75 7.18
CA VAL A 113 -11.32 -3.73 6.23
C VAL A 113 -11.14 -5.10 6.88
N LEU A 114 -10.66 -5.17 8.13
CA LEU A 114 -10.53 -6.45 8.86
C LEU A 114 -11.90 -7.11 9.07
N SER A 115 -12.91 -6.33 9.45
CA SER A 115 -14.28 -6.84 9.62
C SER A 115 -14.88 -7.32 8.30
N SER A 116 -14.63 -6.62 7.18
CA SER A 116 -15.02 -7.08 5.84
C SER A 116 -14.37 -8.42 5.49
N LYS A 117 -13.07 -8.60 5.77
CA LYS A 117 -12.38 -9.87 5.52
C LYS A 117 -12.93 -11.04 6.31
N VAL A 118 -13.40 -10.78 7.54
CA VAL A 118 -14.08 -11.78 8.37
C VAL A 118 -15.44 -12.13 7.79
N ASN A 119 -16.26 -11.13 7.44
CA ASN A 119 -17.59 -11.32 6.86
C ASN A 119 -17.55 -12.13 5.55
N ASP A 120 -16.51 -11.91 4.74
CA ASP A 120 -16.33 -12.60 3.46
C ASP A 120 -15.63 -13.97 3.59
N ASN A 121 -15.34 -14.45 4.81
CA ASN A 121 -14.57 -15.67 5.06
C ASN A 121 -13.21 -15.70 4.33
N ASN A 122 -12.58 -14.52 4.24
CA ASN A 122 -11.29 -14.31 3.58
C ASN A 122 -10.12 -14.20 4.55
N ILE A 123 -10.39 -14.34 5.85
CA ILE A 123 -9.39 -14.45 6.89
C ILE A 123 -9.17 -15.92 7.27
N ILE A 124 -7.92 -16.30 7.45
CA ILE A 124 -7.48 -17.61 7.91
C ILE A 124 -6.58 -17.38 9.12
N VAL A 125 -6.96 -17.93 10.27
CA VAL A 125 -6.15 -17.83 11.48
C VAL A 125 -5.28 -19.08 11.59
N LEU A 126 -3.97 -18.87 11.74
CA LEU A 126 -3.00 -19.94 11.96
C LEU A 126 -2.57 -19.96 13.43
N GLU A 127 -2.45 -21.15 14.01
CA GLU A 127 -1.93 -21.30 15.37
C GLU A 127 -0.50 -20.74 15.48
N ASP A 128 0.39 -21.27 14.64
CA ASP A 128 1.76 -20.83 14.52
C ASP A 128 2.27 -21.00 13.08
N LEU A 129 3.33 -20.27 12.72
CA LEU A 129 3.99 -20.33 11.43
C LEU A 129 5.52 -20.36 11.62
N THR A 130 6.04 -21.58 11.78
CA THR A 130 7.47 -21.84 11.98
C THR A 130 8.07 -22.50 10.74
N LEU A 131 9.21 -22.02 10.28
CA LEU A 131 9.99 -22.64 9.20
C LEU A 131 11.40 -22.89 9.69
N ASP A 132 11.81 -24.16 9.75
CA ASP A 132 13.16 -24.55 10.15
C ASP A 132 14.20 -24.16 9.09
N THR A 133 13.78 -24.09 7.82
CA THR A 133 14.64 -23.70 6.71
C THR A 133 14.03 -22.61 5.85
N VAL A 134 14.88 -21.77 5.27
CA VAL A 134 14.44 -20.68 4.38
C VAL A 134 14.18 -21.24 2.98
N LYS A 135 13.05 -21.93 2.80
CA LYS A 135 12.66 -22.56 1.53
C LYS A 135 11.28 -22.10 1.06
N THR A 136 11.25 -21.53 -0.14
CA THR A 136 10.02 -21.12 -0.83
C THR A 136 9.08 -22.30 -1.12
N LYS A 137 9.63 -23.50 -1.33
CA LYS A 137 8.85 -24.72 -1.58
C LYS A 137 7.96 -25.10 -0.38
N GLU A 138 8.47 -24.93 0.83
CA GLU A 138 7.71 -25.21 2.06
C GLU A 138 6.59 -24.19 2.23
N MET A 139 6.87 -22.90 2.03
CA MET A 139 5.85 -21.85 2.04
C MET A 139 4.75 -22.08 0.98
N ALA A 140 5.13 -22.45 -0.24
CA ALA A 140 4.17 -22.76 -1.30
C ALA A 140 3.30 -23.99 -0.97
N ALA A 141 3.87 -24.99 -0.29
CA ALA A 141 3.11 -26.16 0.17
C ALA A 141 2.08 -25.79 1.24
N ILE A 142 2.44 -24.94 2.21
CA ILE A 142 1.52 -24.44 3.26
C ILE A 142 0.37 -23.65 2.62
N LEU A 143 0.68 -22.72 1.72
CA LEU A 143 -0.35 -21.93 1.02
C LEU A 143 -1.30 -22.82 0.21
N LYS A 144 -0.77 -23.86 -0.45
CA LYS A 144 -1.58 -24.85 -1.17
C LYS A 144 -2.46 -25.68 -0.23
N GLY A 145 -1.94 -26.08 0.93
CA GLY A 145 -2.69 -26.81 1.96
C GLY A 145 -3.86 -25.99 2.54
N LEU A 146 -3.70 -24.67 2.62
CA LEU A 146 -4.73 -23.73 3.08
C LEU A 146 -5.67 -23.26 1.95
N SER A 147 -5.59 -23.87 0.76
CA SER A 147 -6.37 -23.50 -0.43
C SER A 147 -6.22 -22.00 -0.82
N VAL A 148 -5.02 -21.45 -0.63
CA VAL A 148 -4.69 -20.06 -0.98
C VAL A 148 -4.05 -20.05 -2.37
N GLU A 149 -4.89 -19.91 -3.39
CA GLU A 149 -4.46 -19.94 -4.80
C GLU A 149 -4.14 -18.55 -5.38
N LYS A 150 -4.57 -17.49 -4.69
CA LYS A 150 -4.48 -16.10 -5.15
C LYS A 150 -3.56 -15.26 -4.24
N LYS A 151 -3.71 -13.93 -4.30
CA LYS A 151 -2.93 -13.00 -3.48
C LYS A 151 -3.21 -13.17 -2.00
N ALA A 152 -2.15 -13.30 -1.21
CA ALA A 152 -2.21 -13.57 0.22
C ALA A 152 -1.36 -12.56 1.02
N LEU A 153 -1.92 -12.02 2.09
CA LEU A 153 -1.17 -11.24 3.08
C LEU A 153 -0.93 -12.13 4.30
N ILE A 154 0.33 -12.37 4.64
CA ILE A 154 0.73 -13.13 5.83
C ILE A 154 1.10 -12.13 6.93
N VAL A 155 0.44 -12.22 8.07
CA VAL A 155 0.66 -11.35 9.23
C VAL A 155 1.25 -12.17 10.38
N THR A 156 2.43 -11.76 10.81
CA THR A 156 3.18 -12.37 11.92
C THR A 156 3.24 -11.43 13.12
N ALA A 157 3.37 -11.97 14.33
CA ALA A 157 3.41 -11.15 15.55
C ALA A 157 4.67 -10.28 15.62
N ASP A 158 5.82 -10.85 15.22
CA ASP A 158 7.14 -10.22 15.20
C ASP A 158 7.84 -10.51 13.87
N ALA A 159 9.01 -9.89 13.67
CA ALA A 159 9.84 -10.11 12.49
C ALA A 159 10.30 -11.57 12.39
N ASN A 160 9.64 -12.37 11.56
CA ASN A 160 10.10 -13.71 11.23
C ASN A 160 10.86 -13.68 9.88
N GLU A 161 12.19 -13.65 9.96
CA GLU A 161 13.06 -13.57 8.78
C GLU A 161 12.92 -14.79 7.88
N ALA A 162 12.80 -15.99 8.46
CA ALA A 162 12.64 -17.22 7.68
C ALA A 162 11.35 -17.21 6.84
N VAL A 163 10.23 -16.78 7.43
CA VAL A 163 8.95 -16.58 6.74
C VAL A 163 9.05 -15.48 5.68
N SER A 164 9.64 -14.34 6.01
CA SER A 164 9.79 -13.22 5.08
C SER A 164 10.64 -13.59 3.86
N LEU A 165 11.77 -14.27 4.06
CA LEU A 165 12.66 -14.69 2.98
C LEU A 165 12.05 -15.81 2.13
N SER A 166 11.28 -16.71 2.74
CA SER A 166 10.62 -17.82 2.04
C SER A 166 9.39 -17.38 1.24
N ALA A 167 8.72 -16.30 1.65
CA ALA A 167 7.52 -15.80 0.97
C ALA A 167 7.81 -14.75 -0.11
N ARG A 168 8.86 -13.92 0.04
CA ARG A 168 9.11 -12.76 -0.84
C ARG A 168 9.24 -13.07 -2.34
N ASN A 169 9.63 -14.30 -2.68
CA ASN A 169 9.81 -14.72 -4.07
C ASN A 169 8.51 -15.26 -4.70
N ILE A 170 7.47 -15.50 -3.90
CA ILE A 170 6.19 -16.00 -4.38
C ILE A 170 5.34 -14.80 -4.83
N PRO A 171 4.93 -14.74 -6.11
CA PRO A 171 4.17 -13.60 -6.62
C PRO A 171 2.80 -13.53 -5.93
N GLY A 172 2.43 -12.32 -5.50
CA GLY A 172 1.14 -12.08 -4.83
C GLY A 172 1.10 -12.44 -3.35
N VAL A 173 2.20 -12.93 -2.77
CA VAL A 173 2.34 -13.12 -1.32
C VAL A 173 3.14 -11.97 -0.74
N THR A 174 2.62 -11.34 0.31
CA THR A 174 3.36 -10.35 1.08
C THR A 174 3.35 -10.73 2.55
N VAL A 175 4.45 -10.43 3.24
CA VAL A 175 4.60 -10.68 4.67
C VAL A 175 4.70 -9.34 5.36
N VAL A 176 3.88 -9.15 6.40
CA VAL A 176 3.83 -7.95 7.22
C VAL A 176 3.79 -8.37 8.69
N GLN A 177 4.30 -7.53 9.56
CA GLN A 177 4.20 -7.71 11.01
C GLN A 177 2.90 -7.07 11.51
N ALA A 178 2.37 -7.50 12.66
CA ALA A 178 1.16 -6.92 13.27
C ALA A 178 1.20 -5.37 13.32
N ASN A 179 2.35 -4.79 13.67
CA ASN A 179 2.55 -3.33 13.73
C ASN A 179 2.56 -2.63 12.37
N GLY A 180 2.85 -3.36 11.29
CA GLY A 180 2.94 -2.85 9.92
C GLY A 180 1.64 -2.97 9.12
N ILE A 181 0.57 -3.48 9.74
CA ILE A 181 -0.70 -3.70 9.05
C ILE A 181 -1.27 -2.39 8.51
N ASN A 182 -1.71 -2.39 7.27
CA ASN A 182 -2.20 -1.19 6.61
C ASN A 182 -3.40 -1.51 5.71
N VAL A 183 -4.19 -0.48 5.43
CA VAL A 183 -5.47 -0.59 4.71
C VAL A 183 -5.23 -1.09 3.28
N LEU A 184 -4.23 -0.55 2.59
CA LEU A 184 -3.96 -0.90 1.20
C LEU A 184 -3.57 -2.37 1.03
N ASP A 185 -2.70 -2.90 1.89
CA ASP A 185 -2.24 -4.28 1.79
C ASP A 185 -3.38 -5.25 2.10
N VAL A 186 -4.18 -5.00 3.12
CA VAL A 186 -5.31 -5.89 3.45
C VAL A 186 -6.36 -5.89 2.32
N VAL A 187 -6.62 -4.75 1.67
CA VAL A 187 -7.56 -4.68 0.54
C VAL A 187 -6.98 -5.30 -0.75
N ASN A 188 -5.68 -5.10 -1.02
CA ASN A 188 -5.03 -5.57 -2.25
C ASN A 188 -4.82 -7.10 -2.29
N HIS A 189 -4.80 -7.75 -1.12
CA HIS A 189 -4.72 -9.21 -1.01
C HIS A 189 -6.10 -9.80 -0.78
N GLU A 190 -6.40 -10.93 -1.44
CA GLU A 190 -7.72 -11.55 -1.35
C GLU A 190 -7.87 -12.29 -0.03
N LYS A 191 -6.89 -13.13 0.33
CA LYS A 191 -6.83 -13.85 1.59
C LYS A 191 -5.88 -13.18 2.58
N LEU A 192 -6.28 -13.14 3.84
CA LEU A 192 -5.48 -12.68 4.98
C LEU A 192 -5.14 -13.88 5.86
N LEU A 193 -3.87 -14.24 5.95
CA LEU A 193 -3.37 -15.25 6.88
C LEU A 193 -2.78 -14.52 8.08
N ILE A 194 -3.29 -14.77 9.28
CA ILE A 194 -2.82 -14.12 10.50
C ILE A 194 -2.52 -15.17 11.56
N THR A 195 -1.37 -15.09 12.21
CA THR A 195 -1.08 -15.98 13.34
C THR A 195 -1.88 -15.58 14.58
N LYS A 196 -2.20 -16.52 15.46
CA LYS A 196 -2.93 -16.26 16.71
C LYS A 196 -2.27 -15.15 17.53
N ALA A 197 -0.94 -15.21 17.69
CA ALA A 197 -0.18 -14.17 18.38
C ALA A 197 -0.27 -12.79 17.69
N ALA A 198 -0.41 -12.76 16.36
CA ALA A 198 -0.60 -11.50 15.62
C ALA A 198 -2.02 -10.93 15.81
N VAL A 199 -3.04 -11.78 15.94
CA VAL A 199 -4.41 -11.35 16.27
C VAL A 199 -4.41 -10.60 17.61
N GLU A 200 -3.82 -11.18 18.65
CA GLU A 200 -3.77 -10.59 19.99
C GLU A 200 -3.11 -9.19 19.97
N LYS A 201 -1.99 -9.04 19.26
CA LYS A 201 -1.33 -7.72 19.10
C LYS A 201 -2.17 -6.71 18.32
N VAL A 202 -2.84 -7.14 17.26
CA VAL A 202 -3.72 -6.27 16.46
C VAL A 202 -4.90 -5.80 17.29
N GLU A 203 -5.46 -6.68 18.12
CA GLU A 203 -6.54 -6.36 19.04
C GLU A 203 -6.10 -5.35 20.10
N GLU A 204 -4.92 -5.52 20.72
CA GLU A 204 -4.38 -4.58 21.71
C GLU A 204 -4.19 -3.17 21.13
N VAL A 205 -3.62 -3.07 19.92
CA VAL A 205 -3.28 -1.77 19.30
C VAL A 205 -4.51 -1.03 18.78
N LEU A 206 -5.54 -1.77 18.34
CA LEU A 206 -6.74 -1.20 17.73
C LEU A 206 -7.92 -1.08 18.69
N ALA A 207 -7.93 -1.77 19.83
CA ALA A 207 -8.96 -1.64 20.86
C ALA A 207 -9.18 -0.17 21.27
#